data_AF-A0A9W7J8D1-F1
#
_entry.id   AF-A0A9W7J8D1-F1
#
_cell.length_a   1.000
_cell.length_b   1.000
_cell.length_c   1.000
_cell.angle_alpha   90.00
_cell.angle_beta   90.00
_cell.angle_gamma   90.00
#
_symmetry.space_group_name_H-M   'P 1'
#
loop_
_entity.id
_entity.type
_entity.pdbx_description
1 polymer ?
#
loop_
_entity_poly.entity_id
_entity_poly.type
_entity_poly.pdbx_seq_one_letter_code
_entity_poly.pdbx_strand_id
1 'polypeptide(L)'
;MVSEVTSMASSSSSKPFTNKTITIILDESNFLLWKHQILFAVESLGLLSHIDGTISIPPQVVIDDKGVKVPNPDFLFYKQEDNALCSWLLASINPSILPSLVGCKTAVDIWEKVQQAYSTS
;
A
#
# COMPACT_ATOMS: atom_id res chain seq x y z
N MET A 1 22.37 -43.78 8.00
CA MET A 1 22.31 -42.52 8.76
C MET A 1 23.33 -41.62 8.10
N VAL A 2 22.97 -40.59 7.34
CA VAL A 2 22.19 -39.42 7.76
C VAL A 2 21.34 -38.90 6.60
N SER A 3 20.09 -38.53 6.88
CA SER A 3 19.18 -37.92 5.89
C SER A 3 19.50 -36.43 5.74
N GLU A 4 19.68 -35.97 4.51
CA GLU A 4 19.72 -34.55 4.15
C GLU A 4 18.35 -33.92 4.35
N VAL A 5 18.28 -32.87 5.16
CA VAL A 5 17.14 -31.95 5.23
C VAL A 5 17.57 -30.62 4.63
N THR A 6 17.42 -30.49 3.32
CA THR A 6 17.57 -29.19 2.64
C THR A 6 16.34 -28.35 2.97
N SER A 7 16.52 -27.43 3.91
CA SER A 7 15.54 -26.42 4.30
C SER A 7 15.27 -25.49 3.10
N MET A 8 14.04 -25.48 2.59
CA MET A 8 13.62 -24.59 1.53
C MET A 8 13.36 -23.20 2.13
N ALA A 9 14.36 -22.33 2.06
CA ALA A 9 14.18 -20.92 2.37
C ALA A 9 13.29 -20.29 1.29
N SER A 10 12.02 -20.02 1.63
CA SER A 10 11.13 -19.19 0.83
C SER A 10 11.74 -17.80 0.72
N SER A 11 12.40 -17.51 -0.39
CA SER A 11 12.90 -16.17 -0.67
C SER A 11 11.71 -15.27 -0.95
N SER A 12 11.27 -14.50 0.04
CA SER A 12 10.33 -13.41 -0.15
C SER A 12 11.00 -12.34 -1.01
N SER A 13 10.90 -12.46 -2.34
CA SER A 13 11.36 -11.41 -3.25
C SER A 13 10.40 -10.24 -3.14
N SER A 14 10.72 -9.26 -2.29
CA SER A 14 10.06 -7.96 -2.29
C SER A 14 10.34 -7.31 -3.65
N LYS A 15 9.31 -7.30 -4.51
CA LYS A 15 9.39 -6.64 -5.82
C LYS A 15 9.64 -5.15 -5.54
N PRO A 16 10.71 -4.55 -6.07
CA PRO A 16 10.93 -3.13 -5.88
C PRO A 16 9.74 -2.36 -6.46
N PHE A 17 9.24 -1.38 -5.73
CA PHE A 17 8.21 -0.45 -6.18
C PHE A 17 8.81 0.42 -7.29
N THR A 18 8.85 -0.09 -8.52
CA THR A 18 9.31 0.67 -9.68
C THR A 18 8.13 1.45 -10.22
N ASN A 19 8.07 2.75 -9.90
CA ASN A 19 7.09 3.65 -10.48
C ASN A 19 7.37 3.84 -11.98
N LYS A 20 6.81 2.97 -12.80
CA LYS A 20 6.78 3.18 -14.25
C LYS A 20 5.60 4.10 -14.58
N THR A 21 5.81 5.38 -14.24
CA THR A 21 5.27 6.53 -14.98
C THR A 21 3.78 6.80 -14.78
N ILE A 22 3.38 7.19 -13.55
CA ILE A 22 2.22 8.10 -13.42
C ILE A 22 2.74 9.52 -13.60
N THR A 23 2.44 10.11 -14.75
CA THR A 23 2.80 11.51 -15.06
C THR A 23 1.70 12.49 -14.67
N ILE A 24 0.52 11.99 -14.29
CA ILE A 24 -0.64 12.83 -14.00
C ILE A 24 -0.65 13.16 -12.51
N ILE A 25 -0.50 14.45 -12.22
CA ILE A 25 -0.71 15.02 -10.89
C ILE A 25 -2.20 15.33 -10.77
N LEU A 26 -2.86 14.82 -9.73
CA LEU A 26 -4.26 15.09 -9.45
C LEU A 26 -4.48 16.59 -9.28
N ASP A 27 -5.44 17.12 -10.03
CA ASP A 27 -5.93 18.48 -9.95
C ASP A 27 -7.47 18.48 -10.03
N GLU A 28 -8.09 19.64 -9.82
CA GLU A 28 -9.55 19.74 -9.71
C GLU A 28 -10.33 19.29 -10.96
N SER A 29 -9.67 19.26 -12.12
CA SER A 29 -10.28 18.94 -13.41
C SER A 29 -10.02 17.52 -13.92
N ASN A 30 -9.12 16.75 -13.30
CA ASN A 30 -8.62 15.50 -13.87
C ASN A 30 -8.84 14.26 -12.99
N PHE A 31 -9.67 14.38 -11.94
CA PHE A 31 -9.90 13.32 -10.95
C PHE A 31 -10.19 11.95 -11.56
N LEU A 32 -11.10 11.86 -12.54
CA LEU A 32 -11.45 10.57 -13.16
C LEU A 32 -10.26 9.92 -13.88
N LEU A 33 -9.45 10.72 -14.57
CA LEU A 33 -8.27 10.25 -15.29
C LEU A 33 -7.16 9.84 -14.32
N TRP A 34 -6.91 10.65 -13.28
CA TRP A 34 -5.97 10.31 -12.21
C TRP A 34 -6.39 9.01 -11.52
N LYS A 35 -7.66 8.89 -11.11
CA LYS A 35 -8.22 7.69 -10.46
C LYS A 35 -7.99 6.44 -11.33
N HIS A 36 -8.26 6.55 -12.62
CA HIS A 36 -8.09 5.45 -13.57
C HIS A 36 -6.63 5.00 -13.68
N GLN A 37 -5.68 5.94 -13.77
CA GLN A 37 -4.25 5.61 -13.83
C GLN A 37 -3.73 5.00 -12.53
N ILE A 38 -4.15 5.53 -11.38
CA ILE A 38 -3.75 4.99 -10.07
C ILE A 38 -4.23 3.55 -9.92
N LEU A 39 -5.49 3.26 -10.26
CA LEU A 39 -6.03 1.89 -10.18
C LEU A 39 -5.21 0.90 -11.01
N PHE A 40 -4.93 1.21 -12.29
CA PHE A 40 -4.12 0.33 -13.13
C PHE A 40 -2.69 0.15 -12.64
N ALA A 41 -2.05 1.22 -12.18
CA ALA A 41 -0.69 1.15 -11.67
C ALA A 41 -0.63 0.29 -10.39
N VAL A 42 -1.58 0.47 -9.48
CA VAL A 42 -1.65 -0.28 -8.22
C VAL A 42 -1.99 -1.75 -8.46
N GLU A 43 -2.91 -2.02 -9.39
CA GLU A 43 -3.23 -3.38 -9.83
C GLU A 43 -2.01 -4.07 -10.45
N SER A 44 -1.22 -3.37 -11.27
CA SER A 44 0.03 -3.91 -11.84
C SER A 44 1.08 -4.29 -10.79
N LEU A 45 1.00 -3.71 -9.60
CA LEU A 45 1.86 -3.99 -8.46
C LEU A 45 1.28 -5.07 -7.53
N GLY A 46 0.04 -5.49 -7.75
CA GLY A 46 -0.67 -6.42 -6.87
C GLY A 46 -1.09 -5.80 -5.54
N LEU A 47 -1.18 -4.46 -5.47
CA LEU A 47 -1.46 -3.72 -4.24
C LEU A 47 -2.90 -3.17 -4.19
N LEU A 48 -3.79 -3.62 -5.08
CA LEU A 48 -5.16 -3.11 -5.18
C LEU A 48 -5.91 -3.26 -3.84
N SER A 49 -5.63 -4.35 -3.13
CA SER A 49 -6.19 -4.66 -1.81
C SER A 49 -5.85 -3.63 -0.72
N HIS A 50 -4.75 -2.88 -0.88
CA HIS A 50 -4.37 -1.78 0.02
C HIS A 50 -5.19 -0.51 -0.21
N ILE A 51 -5.86 -0.39 -1.36
CA ILE A 51 -6.65 0.80 -1.74
C ILE A 51 -8.15 0.55 -1.59
N ASP A 52 -8.63 -0.62 -1.95
CA ASP A 52 -10.05 -0.98 -1.84
C ASP A 52 -10.46 -1.44 -0.43
N GLY A 53 -9.50 -1.54 0.50
CA GLY A 53 -9.72 -1.95 1.88
C GLY A 53 -10.02 -3.43 2.07
N THR A 54 -9.86 -4.26 1.03
CA THR A 54 -10.11 -5.71 1.10
C THR A 54 -8.95 -6.47 1.76
N ILE A 55 -7.79 -5.83 1.94
CA ILE A 55 -6.63 -6.45 2.59
C ILE A 55 -6.92 -6.79 4.06
N SER A 56 -6.67 -8.05 4.43
CA SER A 56 -6.68 -8.45 5.83
C SER A 56 -5.39 -8.02 6.50
N ILE A 57 -5.46 -7.01 7.37
CA ILE A 57 -4.30 -6.45 8.07
C ILE A 57 -3.74 -7.53 9.03
N PRO A 58 -2.48 -7.95 8.88
CA PRO A 58 -1.88 -8.93 9.78
C PRO A 58 -1.76 -8.38 11.22
N PRO A 59 -1.82 -9.22 12.26
CA PRO A 59 -1.57 -8.80 13.63
C PRO A 59 -0.16 -8.24 13.78
N GLN A 60 0.03 -7.18 14.57
CA GLN A 60 1.37 -6.59 14.78
C GLN A 60 2.34 -7.54 15.51
N VAL A 61 1.79 -8.42 16.34
CA VAL A 61 2.53 -9.33 17.22
C VAL A 61 1.91 -10.70 17.11
N VAL A 62 2.75 -11.72 16.97
CA VAL A 62 2.38 -13.13 16.99
C VAL A 62 3.09 -13.83 18.16
N ILE A 63 2.61 -15.02 18.52
CA ILE A 63 3.24 -15.85 19.54
C ILE A 63 4.13 -16.87 18.81
N ASP A 64 5.41 -16.93 19.18
CA ASP A 64 6.34 -17.91 18.61
C ASP A 64 6.13 -19.33 19.18
N ASP A 65 6.88 -20.31 18.68
CA ASP A 65 6.82 -21.70 19.15
C ASP A 65 7.16 -21.88 20.64
N LYS A 66 7.75 -20.84 21.27
CA LYS A 66 8.14 -20.82 22.69
C LYS A 66 7.12 -20.06 23.56
N GLY A 67 6.00 -19.62 23.00
CA GLY A 67 4.98 -18.87 23.73
C GLY A 67 5.32 -17.40 23.95
N VAL A 68 6.34 -16.87 23.27
CA VAL A 68 6.80 -15.48 23.43
C VAL A 68 6.16 -14.58 22.38
N LYS A 69 5.73 -13.39 22.80
CA LYS A 69 5.23 -12.35 21.90
C LYS A 69 6.38 -11.77 21.08
N VAL A 70 6.32 -11.94 19.76
CA VAL A 70 7.31 -11.43 18.80
C VAL A 70 6.65 -10.59 17.71
N PRO A 71 7.36 -9.61 17.11
CA PRO A 71 6.84 -8.84 15.98
C PRO A 71 6.48 -9.75 14.81
N ASN A 72 5.33 -9.49 14.18
CA ASN A 72 4.91 -10.24 13.01
C ASN A 72 5.61 -9.72 11.74
N PRO A 73 6.44 -10.52 11.04
CA PRO A 73 7.04 -10.10 9.78
C PRO A 73 6.00 -9.72 8.73
N ASP A 74 4.84 -10.39 8.66
CA ASP A 74 3.80 -10.09 7.68
C ASP A 74 3.19 -8.70 7.90
N PHE A 75 3.06 -8.27 9.16
CA PHE A 75 2.61 -6.90 9.47
C PHE A 75 3.66 -5.86 9.03
N LEU A 76 4.94 -6.17 9.18
CA LEU A 76 6.02 -5.28 8.73
C LEU A 76 6.03 -5.15 7.21
N PHE A 77 5.86 -6.26 6.47
CA PHE A 77 5.73 -6.24 5.01
C PHE A 77 4.50 -5.45 4.56
N TYR A 78 3.33 -5.74 5.14
CA TYR A 78 2.12 -4.96 4.90
C TYR A 78 2.37 -3.46 5.11
N LYS A 79 2.97 -3.09 6.25
CA LYS A 79 3.17 -1.68 6.58
C LYS A 79 4.18 -1.01 5.66
N GLN A 80 5.19 -1.74 5.18
CA GLN A 80 6.14 -1.23 4.21
C GLN A 80 5.46 -0.93 2.87
N GLU A 81 4.62 -1.84 2.37
CA GLU A 81 3.85 -1.65 1.14
C GLU A 81 2.87 -0.47 1.27
N ASP A 82 2.08 -0.45 2.34
CA ASP A 82 1.12 0.63 2.64
C ASP A 82 1.81 1.99 2.72
N ASN A 83 2.95 2.11 3.41
CA ASN A 83 3.70 3.36 3.51
C ASN A 83 4.29 3.81 2.16
N ALA A 84 4.82 2.87 1.36
CA ALA A 84 5.32 3.18 0.03
C ALA A 84 4.20 3.69 -0.87
N LEU A 85 3.04 3.04 -0.80
CA LEU A 85 1.86 3.43 -1.54
C LEU A 85 1.31 4.80 -1.08
N CYS A 86 1.28 5.07 0.23
CA CYS A 86 0.95 6.39 0.78
C CYS A 86 1.87 7.48 0.22
N SER A 87 3.19 7.27 0.32
CA SER A 87 4.18 8.24 -0.16
C SER A 87 3.99 8.53 -1.65
N TRP A 88 3.67 7.49 -2.42
CA TRP A 88 3.44 7.62 -3.84
C TRP A 88 2.12 8.30 -4.19
N LEU A 89 1.02 7.96 -3.50
CA LEU A 89 -0.28 8.64 -3.65
C LEU A 89 -0.14 10.13 -3.38
N LEU A 90 0.49 10.51 -2.26
CA LEU A 90 0.73 11.91 -1.90
C LEU A 90 1.59 12.63 -2.95
N ALA A 91 2.61 11.97 -3.50
CA ALA A 91 3.44 12.53 -4.57
C ALA A 91 2.68 12.71 -5.90
N SER A 92 1.59 11.97 -6.10
CA SER A 92 0.73 12.07 -7.29
C SER A 92 -0.38 13.13 -7.16
N ILE A 93 -0.42 13.88 -6.06
CA ILE A 93 -1.49 14.84 -5.75
C ILE A 93 -0.95 16.27 -5.73
N ASN A 94 -1.70 17.22 -6.29
CA ASN A 94 -1.33 18.62 -6.28
C ASN A 94 -1.20 19.14 -4.82
N PRO A 95 -0.12 19.88 -4.49
CA PRO A 95 0.09 20.47 -3.16
C PRO A 95 -1.10 21.23 -2.58
N SER A 96 -1.96 21.83 -3.41
CA SER A 96 -3.18 22.52 -2.95
C SER A 96 -4.17 21.60 -2.23
N ILE A 97 -4.19 20.30 -2.56
CA ILE A 97 -5.10 19.30 -2.01
C ILE A 97 -4.49 18.60 -0.78
N LEU A 98 -3.16 18.54 -0.67
CA LEU A 98 -2.43 17.86 0.42
C LEU A 98 -2.85 18.29 1.84
N PRO A 99 -3.17 19.57 2.14
CA PRO A 99 -3.66 19.97 3.46
C PRO A 99 -4.92 19.22 3.90
N SER A 100 -5.79 18.85 2.95
CA SER A 100 -6.99 18.06 3.25
C SER A 100 -6.65 16.62 3.65
N LEU A 101 -5.49 16.10 3.27
CA LEU A 101 -5.07 14.72 3.49
C LEU A 101 -4.27 14.54 4.79
N VAL A 102 -3.98 15.63 5.50
CA VAL A 102 -3.30 15.57 6.80
C VAL A 102 -4.07 14.68 7.77
N GLY A 103 -3.36 13.77 8.42
CA GLY A 103 -3.91 12.83 9.39
C GLY A 103 -4.32 11.46 8.82
N CYS A 104 -4.31 11.28 7.50
CA CYS A 104 -4.46 9.95 6.88
C CYS A 104 -3.25 9.06 7.24
N LYS A 105 -3.50 7.80 7.63
CA LYS A 105 -2.46 6.90 8.13
C LYS A 105 -2.17 5.71 7.21
N THR A 106 -3.08 5.46 6.28
CA THR A 106 -3.04 4.33 5.35
C THR A 106 -3.39 4.78 3.94
N ALA A 107 -3.06 3.95 2.95
CA ALA A 107 -3.36 4.23 1.55
C ALA A 107 -4.87 4.31 1.30
N VAL A 108 -5.65 3.45 1.97
CA VAL A 108 -7.13 3.50 1.91
C VAL A 108 -7.67 4.81 2.47
N ASP A 109 -7.15 5.33 3.59
CA ASP A 109 -7.59 6.63 4.14
C ASP A 109 -7.38 7.76 3.13
N ILE A 110 -6.21 7.80 2.49
CA ILE A 110 -5.87 8.81 1.48
C ILE A 110 -6.83 8.66 0.29
N TRP A 111 -7.02 7.43 -0.19
CA TRP A 111 -7.86 7.14 -1.33
C TRP A 111 -9.31 7.55 -1.12
N GLU A 112 -9.92 7.12 -0.01
CA GLU A 112 -11.30 7.45 0.32
C GLU A 112 -11.49 8.97 0.48
N LYS A 113 -10.55 9.65 1.12
CA LYS A 113 -10.64 11.09 1.35
C LYS A 113 -10.56 11.88 0.05
N VAL A 114 -9.69 11.46 -0.88
CA VAL A 114 -9.64 12.03 -2.23
C VAL A 114 -10.95 11.75 -2.97
N GLN A 115 -11.49 10.53 -2.90
CA GLN A 115 -12.76 10.22 -3.54
C GLN A 115 -13.91 11.06 -2.99
N GLN A 116 -13.99 11.25 -1.67
CA GLN A 116 -15.01 12.08 -1.03
C GLN A 116 -14.93 13.54 -1.47
N ALA A 117 -13.71 14.09 -1.58
CA ALA A 117 -13.50 15.46 -2.04
C ALA A 117 -14.05 15.70 -3.46
N TYR A 118 -14.02 14.69 -4.33
CA TYR A 118 -14.43 14.79 -5.73
C TYR A 118 -15.76 14.10 -6.08
N SER A 119 -16.42 13.45 -5.12
CA SER A 119 -17.73 12.79 -5.33
C SER A 119 -18.93 13.75 -5.16
N THR A 120 -18.69 15.00 -4.74
CA THR A 120 -19.74 15.99 -4.42
C THR A 120 -19.93 17.06 -5.51
N SER A 121 -19.52 16.79 -6.76
CA SER A 121 -19.68 17.73 -7.89
C SER A 121 -20.61 17.18 -8.95
#